data_AF-A6KKH8-F1
#
_entry.id   AF-A6KKH8-F1
#
_cell.length_a   1.000
_cell.length_b   1.000
_cell.length_c   1.000
_cell.angle_alpha   90.00
_cell.angle_beta   90.00
_cell.angle_gamma   90.00
#
_symmetry.space_group_name_H-M   'P 1'
#
loop_
_entity.id
_entity.type
_entity.pdbx_description
1 polymer ?
#
loop_
_entity_poly.entity_id
_entity_poly.type
_entity_poly.pdbx_seq_one_letter_code
_entity_poly.pdbx_strand_id
1 'polypeptide(L)'
;MKKLPRDAEASNVLVGEVDFLDTPFIAFVRLQQAVMLGALTEVPVPTRFLFILLGPKGKAKSYHEIGRAIATLMSDEVFHDIAYKAKDRHDLIAGIDEFLDEVIVLPPGEWDPAIRIEPPKSLPSSDKRKNMYSGGENVQMNGDTPHDGGHGGGGHGDCEELQRTGRFCGGLIKDIKRKAPFFASDFYDALNIQALSAILFIYLATVTNAITFGGLLGDATDNMQGVLESFLGTAVSGAIFCLFAGQPLTILSSTGPVLVFERLLFNFSKDHSFDYLEFRLWIGLWSAFMCLILVATDASFLVQYFTRFTEEGFSSLISFIFIYDAFKKMIKLADYYPINSDFRVGYNTHFSCACLPPDPVSKRATTRETPPCFLFSTTMLPLTGPTCQRKSV
;
A
#
# COMPACT_ATOMS: atom_id res chain seq x y z
N MET A 1 -22.31 -15.39 -21.29
CA MET A 1 -21.43 -16.51 -21.69
C MET A 1 -20.10 -15.91 -22.14
N LYS A 2 -18.98 -16.30 -21.51
CA LYS A 2 -17.63 -15.92 -21.99
C LYS A 2 -17.48 -16.43 -23.42
N LYS A 3 -16.92 -15.62 -24.32
CA LYS A 3 -16.65 -16.03 -25.71
C LYS A 3 -15.64 -17.18 -25.67
N LEU A 4 -16.02 -18.35 -26.19
CA LEU A 4 -15.08 -19.47 -26.35
C LEU A 4 -13.98 -19.07 -27.35
N PRO A 5 -12.72 -19.48 -27.13
CA PRO A 5 -11.64 -19.34 -28.11
C PRO A 5 -12.02 -19.98 -29.45
N ARG A 6 -11.50 -19.44 -30.56
CA ARG A 6 -11.84 -19.91 -31.92
C ARG A 6 -11.39 -21.35 -32.20
N ASP A 7 -10.41 -21.85 -31.45
CA ASP A 7 -9.84 -23.20 -31.59
C ASP A 7 -10.10 -24.06 -30.33
N ALA A 8 -11.23 -23.84 -29.65
CA ALA A 8 -11.60 -24.67 -28.52
C ALA A 8 -11.86 -26.12 -28.97
N GLU A 9 -11.35 -27.08 -28.21
CA GLU A 9 -11.62 -28.51 -28.35
C GLU A 9 -12.23 -29.07 -27.06
N ALA A 10 -13.08 -30.09 -27.18
CA ALA A 10 -13.77 -30.70 -26.05
C ALA A 10 -13.07 -31.99 -25.55
N SER A 11 -13.09 -32.19 -24.24
CA SER A 11 -12.78 -33.46 -23.57
C SER A 11 -14.06 -34.01 -22.96
N ASN A 12 -14.48 -35.20 -23.37
CA ASN A 12 -15.72 -35.82 -22.88
C ASN A 12 -15.41 -36.88 -21.82
N VAL A 13 -16.05 -36.78 -20.67
CA VAL A 13 -15.93 -37.73 -19.57
C VAL A 13 -17.25 -38.48 -19.44
N LEU A 14 -17.27 -39.74 -19.88
CA LEU A 14 -18.43 -40.60 -19.95
C LEU A 14 -18.31 -41.67 -18.88
N VAL A 15 -19.29 -41.71 -17.98
CA VAL A 15 -19.30 -42.63 -16.85
C VAL A 15 -20.67 -43.31 -16.75
N GLY A 16 -20.70 -44.62 -16.56
CA GLY A 16 -21.97 -45.36 -16.47
C GLY A 16 -21.88 -46.72 -15.80
N GLU A 17 -23.05 -47.23 -15.42
CA GLU A 17 -23.22 -48.61 -14.94
C GLU A 17 -23.85 -49.47 -16.04
N VAL A 18 -23.37 -50.71 -16.15
CA VAL A 18 -23.91 -51.72 -17.05
C VAL A 18 -24.06 -53.05 -16.32
N ASP A 19 -24.99 -53.89 -16.76
CA ASP A 19 -25.29 -55.19 -16.14
C ASP A 19 -24.48 -56.36 -16.72
N PHE A 20 -23.75 -56.16 -17.81
CA PHE A 20 -22.98 -57.20 -18.48
C PHE A 20 -21.48 -57.20 -18.13
N LEU A 21 -20.99 -56.23 -17.35
CA LEU A 21 -19.59 -56.18 -16.93
C LEU A 21 -19.44 -56.71 -15.50
N ASP A 22 -18.59 -57.71 -15.31
CA ASP A 22 -18.20 -58.20 -13.99
C ASP A 22 -17.13 -57.30 -13.32
N THR A 23 -16.35 -56.56 -14.12
CA THR A 23 -15.27 -55.69 -13.66
C THR A 23 -15.34 -54.30 -14.33
N PRO A 24 -14.87 -53.23 -13.67
CA PRO A 24 -14.82 -51.90 -14.29
C PRO A 24 -13.90 -51.89 -15.51
N PHE A 25 -14.37 -51.27 -16.59
CA PHE A 25 -13.63 -50.99 -17.80
C PHE A 25 -13.32 -49.49 -17.87
N ILE A 26 -12.05 -49.16 -18.09
CA ILE A 26 -11.57 -47.78 -18.21
C ILE A 26 -10.84 -47.64 -19.54
N ALA A 27 -11.20 -46.61 -20.31
CA ALA A 27 -10.48 -46.22 -21.51
C ALA A 27 -10.26 -44.71 -21.54
N PHE A 28 -9.02 -44.29 -21.82
CA PHE A 28 -8.67 -42.93 -22.16
C PHE A 28 -8.26 -42.90 -23.63
N VAL A 29 -9.00 -42.15 -24.45
CA VAL A 29 -8.86 -42.15 -25.90
C VAL A 29 -8.52 -40.74 -26.37
N ARG A 30 -7.41 -40.60 -27.08
CA ARG A 30 -7.04 -39.38 -27.81
C ARG A 30 -7.27 -39.58 -29.29
N LEU A 31 -8.15 -38.78 -29.89
CA LEU A 31 -8.38 -38.80 -31.34
C LEU A 31 -7.24 -38.10 -32.08
N GLN A 32 -6.90 -38.59 -33.27
CA GLN A 32 -5.84 -38.00 -34.10
C GLN A 32 -6.25 -36.62 -34.66
N GLN A 33 -7.53 -36.44 -34.94
CA GLN A 33 -8.16 -35.18 -35.34
C GLN A 33 -9.40 -34.96 -34.46
N ALA A 34 -9.69 -33.72 -34.09
CA ALA A 34 -10.87 -33.43 -33.30
C ALA A 34 -12.13 -33.59 -34.17
N VAL A 35 -13.14 -34.30 -33.67
CA VAL A 35 -14.34 -34.67 -34.43
C VAL A 35 -15.60 -34.18 -33.73
N MET A 36 -16.57 -33.68 -34.49
CA MET A 36 -17.88 -33.27 -33.96
C MET A 36 -18.71 -34.50 -33.57
N LEU A 37 -18.70 -34.85 -32.28
CA LEU A 37 -19.49 -35.96 -31.73
C LEU A 37 -20.85 -35.49 -31.22
N GLY A 38 -21.62 -34.82 -32.10
CA GLY A 38 -23.04 -34.50 -31.94
C GLY A 38 -23.53 -34.26 -30.51
N ALA A 39 -24.48 -35.10 -30.06
CA ALA A 39 -25.23 -34.96 -28.81
C ALA A 39 -24.43 -35.19 -27.51
N LEU A 40 -23.11 -35.43 -27.58
CA LEU A 40 -22.28 -35.61 -26.38
C LEU A 40 -21.90 -34.27 -25.73
N THR A 41 -21.85 -33.20 -26.51
CA THR A 41 -21.42 -31.88 -26.06
C THR A 41 -22.56 -30.86 -26.17
N GLU A 42 -22.86 -30.15 -25.08
CA GLU A 42 -23.89 -29.09 -25.06
C GLU A 42 -23.56 -27.90 -25.98
N VAL A 43 -22.25 -27.67 -26.22
CA VAL A 43 -21.72 -26.61 -27.08
C VAL A 43 -21.14 -27.27 -28.34
N PRO A 44 -21.33 -26.69 -29.54
CA PRO A 44 -20.84 -27.27 -30.80
C PRO A 44 -19.32 -27.12 -30.93
N VAL A 45 -18.58 -27.93 -30.18
CA VAL A 45 -17.11 -27.95 -30.11
C VAL A 45 -16.61 -29.34 -30.49
N PRO A 46 -15.58 -29.46 -31.35
CA PRO A 46 -15.08 -30.76 -31.76
C PRO A 46 -14.41 -31.46 -30.57
N THR A 47 -14.66 -32.76 -30.42
CA THR A 47 -14.10 -33.58 -29.34
C THR A 47 -12.73 -34.11 -29.73
N ARG A 48 -11.76 -33.96 -28.83
CA ARG A 48 -10.39 -34.47 -28.97
C ARG A 48 -10.08 -35.65 -28.06
N PHE A 49 -10.55 -35.58 -26.83
CA PHE A 49 -10.32 -36.59 -25.80
C PHE A 49 -11.63 -37.21 -25.34
N LEU A 50 -11.62 -38.52 -25.08
CA LEU A 50 -12.70 -39.24 -24.44
C LEU A 50 -12.16 -40.06 -23.27
N PHE A 51 -12.76 -39.90 -22.11
CA PHE A 51 -12.61 -40.82 -20.99
C PHE A 51 -13.90 -41.61 -20.85
N ILE A 52 -13.80 -42.94 -20.81
CA ILE A 52 -14.93 -43.86 -20.67
C ILE A 52 -14.68 -44.74 -19.47
N LEU A 53 -15.57 -44.69 -18.49
CA LEU A 53 -15.60 -45.58 -17.33
C LEU A 53 -16.95 -46.29 -17.27
N LEU A 54 -16.96 -47.59 -17.48
CA LEU A 54 -18.15 -48.44 -17.37
C LEU A 54 -17.89 -49.50 -16.31
N GLY A 55 -18.87 -49.80 -15.45
CA GLY A 55 -18.69 -50.87 -14.46
C GLY A 55 -20.00 -51.52 -14.01
N PRO A 56 -19.91 -52.58 -13.18
CA PRO A 56 -21.08 -53.27 -12.64
C PRO A 56 -21.97 -52.32 -11.81
N LYS A 57 -23.26 -52.67 -11.75
CA LYS A 57 -24.26 -51.98 -10.91
C LYS A 57 -23.87 -51.98 -9.43
N GLY A 58 -24.17 -50.89 -8.74
CA GLY A 58 -23.98 -50.74 -7.29
C GLY A 58 -22.82 -49.85 -6.86
N LYS A 59 -22.12 -49.21 -7.81
CA LYS A 59 -20.98 -48.30 -7.55
C LYS A 59 -21.10 -46.95 -8.29
N ALA A 60 -22.29 -46.58 -8.75
CA ALA A 60 -22.57 -45.37 -9.53
C ALA A 60 -21.94 -44.10 -8.93
N LYS A 61 -22.08 -43.91 -7.61
CA LYS A 61 -21.49 -42.77 -6.90
C LYS A 61 -19.97 -42.73 -7.04
N SER A 62 -19.30 -43.86 -6.83
CA SER A 62 -17.85 -43.95 -6.96
C SER A 62 -17.38 -43.68 -8.39
N TYR A 63 -18.10 -44.20 -9.39
CA TYR A 63 -17.75 -43.92 -10.78
C TYR A 63 -17.92 -42.43 -11.12
N HIS A 64 -19.00 -41.81 -10.64
CA HIS A 64 -19.25 -40.38 -10.84
C HIS A 64 -18.13 -39.53 -10.21
N GLU A 65 -17.66 -39.86 -9.00
CA GLU A 65 -16.53 -39.16 -8.38
C GLU A 65 -15.22 -39.33 -9.16
N ILE A 66 -14.96 -40.51 -9.73
CA ILE A 66 -13.81 -40.73 -10.63
C ILE A 66 -13.94 -39.84 -11.87
N GLY A 67 -15.13 -39.75 -12.47
CA GLY A 67 -15.38 -38.85 -13.60
C GLY A 67 -15.10 -37.38 -13.25
N ARG A 68 -15.56 -36.92 -12.08
CA ARG A 68 -15.29 -35.56 -11.60
C ARG A 68 -13.79 -35.28 -11.42
N ALA A 69 -13.05 -36.24 -10.86
CA ALA A 69 -11.61 -36.13 -10.67
C ALA A 69 -10.89 -36.00 -12.03
N ILE A 70 -11.23 -36.86 -13.01
CA ILE A 70 -10.63 -36.81 -14.35
C ILE A 70 -11.01 -35.52 -15.11
N ALA A 71 -12.24 -35.03 -14.96
CA ALA A 71 -12.64 -33.75 -15.55
C ALA A 71 -11.84 -32.56 -15.00
N THR A 72 -11.55 -32.59 -13.69
CA THR A 72 -10.72 -31.57 -13.04
C THR A 72 -9.29 -31.65 -13.53
N LEU A 73 -8.73 -32.87 -13.62
CA LEU A 73 -7.40 -33.13 -14.14
C LEU A 73 -7.23 -32.65 -15.59
N MET A 74 -8.22 -32.89 -16.46
CA MET A 74 -8.19 -32.43 -17.86
C MET A 74 -8.30 -30.91 -18.02
N SER A 75 -8.66 -30.19 -16.96
CA SER A 75 -8.70 -28.72 -16.95
C SER A 75 -7.37 -28.09 -16.54
N ASP A 76 -6.41 -28.89 -16.06
CA ASP A 76 -5.05 -28.44 -15.76
C ASP A 76 -4.22 -28.30 -17.04
N GLU A 77 -3.49 -27.19 -17.16
CA GLU A 77 -2.70 -26.87 -18.36
C GLU A 77 -1.51 -27.84 -18.56
N VAL A 78 -0.90 -28.36 -17.48
CA VAL A 78 0.24 -29.30 -17.57
C VAL A 78 -0.24 -30.66 -18.02
N PHE A 79 -1.24 -31.18 -17.35
CA PHE A 79 -1.78 -32.49 -17.68
C PHE A 79 -2.35 -32.49 -19.10
N HIS A 80 -2.98 -31.39 -19.51
CA HIS A 80 -3.43 -31.19 -20.89
C HIS A 80 -2.26 -31.34 -21.89
N ASP A 81 -1.15 -30.64 -21.68
CA ASP A 81 0.04 -30.72 -22.54
C ASP A 81 0.64 -32.13 -22.59
N ILE A 82 0.72 -32.80 -21.43
CA ILE A 82 1.19 -34.19 -21.33
C ILE A 82 0.24 -35.10 -22.13
N ALA A 83 -1.08 -34.94 -22.00
CA ALA A 83 -2.06 -35.74 -22.73
C ALA A 83 -1.95 -35.56 -24.26
N TYR A 84 -1.55 -34.39 -24.76
CA TYR A 84 -1.28 -34.19 -26.19
C TYR A 84 0.03 -34.83 -26.67
N LYS A 85 1.05 -34.88 -25.82
CA LYS A 85 2.38 -35.39 -26.18
C LYS A 85 2.57 -36.87 -25.87
N ALA A 86 1.71 -37.44 -25.02
CA ALA A 86 1.79 -38.82 -24.55
C ALA A 86 1.84 -39.80 -25.73
N LYS A 87 2.80 -40.72 -25.69
CA LYS A 87 2.91 -41.82 -26.65
C LYS A 87 2.49 -43.13 -26.01
N ASP A 88 2.75 -43.27 -24.72
CA ASP A 88 2.47 -44.47 -23.94
C ASP A 88 1.67 -44.16 -22.67
N ARG A 89 1.09 -45.21 -22.07
CA ARG A 89 0.36 -45.12 -20.80
C ARG A 89 1.21 -44.56 -19.66
N HIS A 90 2.52 -44.80 -19.67
CA HIS A 90 3.43 -44.32 -18.62
C HIS A 90 3.47 -42.78 -18.58
N ASP A 91 3.37 -42.12 -19.73
CA ASP A 91 3.36 -40.65 -19.79
C ASP A 91 2.12 -40.07 -19.11
N LEU A 92 0.96 -40.70 -19.31
CA LEU A 92 -0.29 -40.30 -18.68
C LEU A 92 -0.27 -40.55 -17.17
N ILE A 93 0.30 -41.67 -16.71
CA ILE A 93 0.43 -41.96 -15.28
C ILE A 93 1.38 -40.95 -14.62
N ALA A 94 2.52 -40.65 -15.24
CA ALA A 94 3.45 -39.64 -14.74
C ALA A 94 2.79 -38.25 -14.63
N GLY A 95 1.97 -37.86 -15.60
CA GLY A 95 1.21 -36.61 -15.52
C GLY A 95 0.16 -36.59 -14.41
N ILE A 96 -0.46 -37.74 -14.09
CA ILE A 96 -1.38 -37.84 -12.95
C ILE A 96 -0.59 -37.67 -11.64
N ASP A 97 0.54 -38.34 -11.50
CA ASP A 97 1.37 -38.27 -10.29
C ASP A 97 1.87 -36.83 -10.06
N GLU A 98 2.35 -36.15 -11.10
CA GLU A 98 2.78 -34.75 -11.04
C GLU A 98 1.64 -33.81 -10.61
N PHE A 99 0.42 -34.02 -11.13
CA PHE A 99 -0.74 -33.26 -10.70
C PHE A 99 -1.09 -33.52 -9.23
N LEU A 100 -1.02 -34.77 -8.77
CA LEU A 100 -1.32 -35.13 -7.39
C LEU A 100 -0.30 -34.55 -6.40
N ASP A 101 0.97 -34.39 -6.80
CA ASP A 101 2.00 -33.75 -5.97
C ASP A 101 1.73 -32.25 -5.73
N GLU A 102 1.03 -31.57 -6.64
CA GLU A 102 0.68 -30.15 -6.50
C GLU A 102 -0.66 -29.92 -5.78
N VAL A 103 -1.57 -30.90 -5.79
CA VAL A 103 -2.92 -30.75 -5.23
C VAL A 103 -2.92 -30.95 -3.72
N ILE A 104 -3.47 -29.96 -3.02
CA ILE A 104 -3.76 -30.08 -1.59
C ILE A 104 -5.06 -30.87 -1.41
N VAL A 105 -4.96 -32.10 -0.91
CA VAL A 105 -6.12 -32.93 -0.60
C VAL A 105 -6.62 -32.64 0.81
N LEU A 106 -7.89 -32.26 0.93
CA LEU A 106 -8.54 -32.06 2.22
C LEU A 106 -9.29 -33.33 2.64
N PRO A 107 -9.12 -33.80 3.89
CA PRO A 107 -9.85 -34.96 4.38
C PRO A 107 -11.35 -34.66 4.53
N PRO A 108 -12.24 -35.57 4.07
CA PRO A 108 -13.67 -35.38 4.23
C PRO A 108 -14.08 -35.54 5.71
N GLY A 109 -14.78 -34.55 6.27
CA GLY A 109 -15.49 -34.67 7.56
C GLY A 109 -14.86 -33.96 8.77
N GLU A 110 -13.59 -33.56 8.70
CA GLU A 110 -12.91 -32.81 9.79
C GLU A 110 -12.69 -31.32 9.46
N TRP A 111 -13.16 -30.88 8.30
CA TRP A 111 -12.96 -29.52 7.82
C TRP A 111 -14.17 -28.62 8.09
N ASP A 112 -13.97 -27.54 8.84
CA ASP A 112 -14.99 -26.51 9.08
C ASP A 112 -15.04 -25.52 7.88
N PRO A 113 -16.18 -25.42 7.15
CA PRO A 113 -16.34 -24.50 6.03
C PRO A 113 -16.14 -23.01 6.38
N ALA A 114 -16.23 -22.64 7.66
CA ALA A 114 -16.02 -21.27 8.12
C ALA A 114 -14.55 -20.87 8.24
N ILE A 115 -13.62 -21.84 8.24
CA ILE A 115 -12.18 -21.58 8.32
C ILE A 115 -11.69 -21.23 6.92
N ARG A 116 -11.32 -19.96 6.72
CA ARG A 116 -10.75 -19.46 5.45
C ARG A 116 -9.34 -20.03 5.28
N ILE A 117 -9.15 -20.90 4.30
CA ILE A 117 -7.81 -21.39 3.91
C ILE A 117 -7.05 -20.20 3.33
N GLU A 118 -5.96 -19.81 4.00
CA GLU A 118 -5.03 -18.85 3.41
C GLU A 118 -4.37 -19.53 2.19
N PRO A 119 -4.34 -18.86 1.03
CA PRO A 119 -3.72 -19.42 -0.16
C PRO A 119 -2.25 -19.80 0.14
N PRO A 120 -1.75 -20.91 -0.42
CA PRO A 120 -0.38 -21.36 -0.18
C PRO A 120 0.61 -20.24 -0.49
N LYS A 121 1.57 -20.00 0.42
CA LYS A 121 2.50 -18.87 0.41
C LYS A 121 3.45 -18.86 -0.79
N SER A 122 3.60 -20.00 -1.45
CA SER A 122 4.25 -20.14 -2.76
C SER A 122 3.33 -20.95 -3.65
N LEU A 123 2.90 -20.36 -4.77
CA LEU A 123 2.39 -21.17 -5.86
C LEU A 123 3.56 -22.04 -6.35
N PRO A 124 3.40 -23.38 -6.48
CA PRO A 124 4.43 -24.18 -7.12
C PRO A 124 4.73 -23.58 -8.49
N SER A 125 5.99 -23.21 -8.71
CA SER A 125 6.41 -22.41 -9.85
C SER A 125 6.10 -23.13 -11.16
N SER A 126 5.16 -22.59 -11.93
CA SER A 126 4.92 -22.97 -13.32
C SER A 126 6.11 -22.67 -14.24
N ASP A 127 7.18 -22.05 -13.75
CA ASP A 127 8.38 -21.76 -14.55
C ASP A 127 9.39 -22.92 -14.62
N LYS A 128 9.40 -23.85 -13.64
CA LYS A 128 10.11 -25.13 -13.81
C LYS A 128 9.45 -26.02 -14.89
N ARG A 129 8.15 -25.79 -15.11
CA ARG A 129 7.20 -26.53 -15.96
C ARG A 129 7.51 -26.45 -17.47
N LYS A 130 7.97 -25.29 -17.97
CA LYS A 130 8.26 -25.11 -19.42
C LYS A 130 9.63 -25.62 -19.86
N ASN A 131 10.59 -25.66 -18.95
CA ASN A 131 11.98 -25.91 -19.29
C ASN A 131 12.36 -27.40 -19.33
N MET A 132 11.59 -28.29 -18.69
CA MET A 132 11.94 -29.72 -18.63
C MET A 132 11.49 -30.52 -19.88
N TYR A 133 10.43 -30.08 -20.57
CA TYR A 133 9.90 -30.76 -21.77
C TYR A 133 10.29 -30.08 -23.10
N SER A 134 11.05 -28.98 -23.05
CA SER A 134 11.58 -28.30 -24.24
C SER A 134 13.01 -28.78 -24.50
N GLY A 135 13.17 -30.05 -24.87
CA GLY A 135 14.47 -30.60 -25.27
C GLY A 135 14.76 -30.32 -26.75
N GLY A 136 15.64 -29.36 -27.04
CA GLY A 136 16.18 -29.15 -28.39
C GLY A 136 17.08 -27.92 -28.57
N GLU A 137 18.40 -28.17 -28.52
CA GLU A 137 19.54 -27.39 -29.07
C GLU A 137 20.20 -26.27 -28.24
N ASN A 138 21.52 -26.46 -28.06
CA ASN A 138 22.50 -25.57 -27.43
C ASN A 138 22.58 -24.19 -28.11
N VAL A 139 22.87 -23.13 -27.33
CA VAL A 139 24.06 -22.24 -27.49
C VAL A 139 23.94 -20.96 -26.63
N GLN A 140 24.96 -20.73 -25.81
CA GLN A 140 25.56 -19.48 -25.29
C GLN A 140 24.78 -18.41 -24.49
N MET A 141 25.47 -18.00 -23.40
CA MET A 141 25.50 -16.69 -22.74
C MET A 141 24.95 -15.50 -23.57
N ASN A 142 23.97 -14.77 -23.02
CA ASN A 142 24.15 -13.41 -22.49
C ASN A 142 22.84 -12.94 -21.82
N GLY A 143 22.93 -11.97 -20.92
CA GLY A 143 21.80 -11.46 -20.14
C GLY A 143 20.65 -10.89 -20.99
N ASP A 144 19.44 -11.00 -20.44
CA ASP A 144 18.54 -9.86 -20.20
C ASP A 144 17.32 -10.34 -19.40
N THR A 145 17.07 -9.59 -18.32
CA THR A 145 15.86 -9.41 -17.49
C THR A 145 14.61 -10.29 -17.71
N PRO A 146 14.02 -10.79 -16.62
CA PRO A 146 12.57 -10.79 -16.44
C PRO A 146 12.15 -9.58 -15.58
N HIS A 147 11.32 -8.76 -16.19
CA HIS A 147 10.49 -7.76 -15.57
C HIS A 147 9.45 -8.46 -14.69
N ASP A 148 9.45 -8.20 -13.38
CA ASP A 148 8.34 -8.60 -12.49
C ASP A 148 8.07 -7.38 -11.60
N GLY A 149 6.98 -6.65 -11.78
CA GLY A 149 5.64 -7.18 -11.60
C GLY A 149 5.24 -6.91 -10.16
N GLY A 150 5.07 -5.63 -9.83
CA GLY A 150 4.69 -5.21 -8.49
C GLY A 150 3.38 -5.85 -8.05
N HIS A 151 3.47 -6.67 -7.01
CA HIS A 151 2.34 -6.95 -6.13
C HIS A 151 2.81 -6.88 -4.68
N GLY A 152 2.72 -5.66 -4.14
CA GLY A 152 2.69 -5.43 -2.70
C GLY A 152 1.46 -6.10 -2.12
N GLY A 153 1.68 -7.05 -1.21
CA GLY A 153 0.61 -7.75 -0.51
C GLY A 153 1.07 -9.10 0.01
N GLY A 154 1.91 -9.11 1.06
CA GLY A 154 2.36 -10.35 1.70
C GLY A 154 2.48 -10.14 3.20
N GLY A 155 1.56 -10.73 3.96
CA GLY A 155 1.47 -10.61 5.42
C GLY A 155 2.63 -11.24 6.17
N HIS A 156 2.80 -10.79 7.42
CA HIS A 156 3.87 -11.04 8.39
C HIS A 156 4.10 -12.49 8.87
N GLY A 157 3.75 -13.52 8.09
CA GLY A 157 4.02 -14.91 8.44
C GLY A 157 5.14 -15.50 7.59
N ASP A 158 6.33 -15.64 8.16
CA ASP A 158 7.53 -16.30 7.60
C ASP A 158 8.29 -15.55 6.50
N CYS A 159 8.51 -14.24 6.69
CA CYS A 159 9.63 -13.59 6.03
C CYS A 159 10.94 -14.07 6.68
N GLU A 160 11.72 -14.89 5.96
CA GLU A 160 13.13 -15.19 6.29
C GLU A 160 13.98 -13.89 6.46
N GLU A 161 13.42 -12.78 6.00
CA GLU A 161 13.91 -11.41 6.06
C GLU A 161 13.82 -10.75 7.45
N LEU A 162 12.87 -11.17 8.30
CA LEU A 162 12.60 -10.56 9.62
C LEU A 162 12.95 -11.49 10.79
N GLN A 163 13.54 -12.66 10.51
CA GLN A 163 13.97 -13.59 11.55
C GLN A 163 15.19 -13.07 12.29
N ARG A 164 15.15 -13.16 13.63
CA ARG A 164 16.21 -12.72 14.52
C ARG A 164 17.52 -13.45 14.19
N THR A 165 18.50 -12.69 13.70
CA THR A 165 19.76 -13.24 13.18
C THR A 165 20.73 -13.67 14.28
N GLY A 166 20.54 -13.18 15.52
CA GLY A 166 21.34 -13.54 16.69
C GLY A 166 22.80 -13.06 16.66
N ARG A 167 23.20 -12.30 15.62
CA ARG A 167 24.52 -11.70 15.43
C ARG A 167 24.43 -10.19 15.58
N PHE A 168 25.46 -9.56 16.15
CA PHE A 168 25.56 -8.10 16.25
C PHE A 168 25.47 -7.47 14.85
N CYS A 169 24.49 -6.58 14.64
CA CYS A 169 24.17 -5.95 13.34
C CYS A 169 23.89 -6.94 12.19
N GLY A 170 23.49 -8.18 12.48
CA GLY A 170 23.25 -9.21 11.47
C GLY A 170 22.12 -8.87 10.49
N GLY A 171 21.03 -8.28 10.97
CA GLY A 171 19.91 -7.82 10.13
C GLY A 171 20.35 -6.74 9.14
N LEU A 172 20.97 -5.66 9.63
CA LEU A 172 21.44 -4.55 8.80
C LEU A 172 22.39 -5.00 7.67
N ILE A 173 23.32 -5.92 7.95
CA ILE A 173 24.26 -6.43 6.92
C ILE A 173 23.51 -7.21 5.83
N LYS A 174 22.50 -8.00 6.19
CA LYS A 174 21.67 -8.72 5.22
C LYS A 174 20.87 -7.74 4.35
N ASP A 175 20.32 -6.70 4.95
CA ASP A 175 19.56 -5.66 4.25
C ASP A 175 20.44 -4.93 3.22
N ILE A 176 21.65 -4.53 3.62
CA ILE A 176 22.62 -3.90 2.71
C ILE A 176 22.99 -4.84 1.57
N LYS A 177 23.27 -6.12 1.87
CA LYS A 177 23.64 -7.11 0.85
C LYS A 177 22.51 -7.32 -0.17
N ARG A 178 21.26 -7.25 0.26
CA ARG A 178 20.09 -7.36 -0.63
C ARG A 178 19.89 -6.12 -1.48
N LYS A 179 20.10 -4.92 -0.93
CA LYS A 179 19.87 -3.64 -1.65
C LYS A 179 21.02 -3.29 -2.61
N ALA A 180 22.26 -3.64 -2.28
CA ALA A 180 23.45 -3.33 -3.07
C ALA A 180 23.37 -3.58 -4.58
N PRO A 181 22.87 -4.74 -5.09
CA PRO A 181 22.81 -5.00 -6.53
C PRO A 181 21.83 -4.08 -7.28
N PHE A 182 20.77 -3.61 -6.62
CA PHE A 182 19.74 -2.78 -7.25
C PHE A 182 20.10 -1.29 -7.26
N PHE A 183 21.12 -0.87 -6.51
CA PHE A 183 21.44 0.56 -6.37
C PHE A 183 21.82 1.21 -7.71
N ALA A 184 22.57 0.52 -8.56
CA ALA A 184 22.93 1.04 -9.88
C ALA A 184 21.73 1.06 -10.84
N SER A 185 20.88 0.02 -10.82
CA SER A 185 19.70 -0.05 -11.69
C SER A 185 18.66 1.03 -11.36
N ASP A 186 18.50 1.37 -10.07
CA ASP A 186 17.53 2.38 -9.61
C ASP A 186 17.76 3.75 -10.28
N PHE A 187 19.02 4.14 -10.57
CA PHE A 187 19.31 5.41 -11.26
C PHE A 187 19.00 5.39 -12.75
N TYR A 188 19.15 4.24 -13.41
CA TYR A 188 18.83 4.10 -14.84
C TYR A 188 17.31 4.04 -15.06
N ASP A 189 16.60 3.36 -14.16
CA ASP A 189 15.15 3.19 -14.25
C ASP A 189 14.38 4.50 -13.94
N ALA A 190 14.97 5.39 -13.14
CA ALA A 190 14.41 6.70 -12.82
C ALA A 190 14.32 7.67 -14.02
N LEU A 191 14.91 7.36 -15.18
CA LEU A 191 14.94 8.24 -16.36
C LEU A 191 13.65 8.24 -17.20
N ASN A 192 12.57 7.65 -16.70
CA ASN A 192 11.27 7.65 -17.37
C ASN A 192 10.56 9.02 -17.25
N ILE A 193 9.86 9.45 -18.30
CA ILE A 193 9.09 10.71 -18.33
C ILE A 193 8.01 10.75 -17.23
N GLN A 194 7.45 9.59 -16.86
CA GLN A 194 6.49 9.50 -15.76
C GLN A 194 7.12 9.83 -14.39
N ALA A 195 8.43 9.62 -14.20
CA ALA A 195 9.11 10.00 -12.97
C ALA A 195 9.16 11.51 -12.80
N LEU A 196 9.27 12.28 -13.89
CA LEU A 196 9.30 13.74 -13.85
C LEU A 196 8.00 14.33 -13.29
N SER A 197 6.84 13.78 -13.67
CA SER A 197 5.56 14.25 -13.15
C SER A 197 5.39 13.90 -11.66
N ALA A 198 5.83 12.72 -11.25
CA ALA A 198 5.83 12.31 -9.84
C ALA A 198 6.74 13.19 -8.97
N ILE A 199 7.95 13.53 -9.46
CA ILE A 199 8.88 14.44 -8.77
C ILE A 199 8.23 15.80 -8.52
N LEU A 200 7.59 16.39 -9.54
CA LEU A 200 6.97 17.71 -9.43
C LEU A 200 5.78 17.69 -8.46
N PHE A 201 4.94 16.65 -8.52
CA PHE A 201 3.79 16.48 -7.63
C PHE A 201 4.22 16.31 -6.16
N ILE A 202 5.17 15.40 -5.90
CA ILE A 202 5.68 15.12 -4.56
C ILE A 202 6.45 16.34 -4.01
N TYR A 203 7.18 17.06 -4.85
CA TYR A 203 7.84 18.30 -4.46
C TYR A 203 6.83 19.34 -3.94
N LEU A 204 5.74 19.60 -4.67
CA LEU A 204 4.71 20.54 -4.22
C LEU A 204 4.05 20.09 -2.90
N ALA A 205 3.79 18.79 -2.76
CA ALA A 205 3.21 18.24 -1.53
C ALA A 205 4.17 18.38 -0.32
N THR A 206 5.45 18.06 -0.50
CA THR A 206 6.47 18.11 0.56
C THR A 206 6.82 19.53 0.96
N VAL A 207 6.98 20.44 0.00
CA VAL A 207 7.24 21.87 0.27
C VAL A 207 6.08 22.49 1.05
N THR A 208 4.84 22.21 0.66
CA THR A 208 3.65 22.73 1.36
C THR A 208 3.60 22.24 2.81
N ASN A 209 3.88 20.95 3.03
CA ASN A 209 3.95 20.38 4.38
C ASN A 209 5.09 20.98 5.20
N ALA A 210 6.29 21.12 4.63
CA ALA A 210 7.45 21.69 5.30
C ALA A 210 7.22 23.15 5.71
N ILE A 211 6.63 23.97 4.84
CA ILE A 211 6.31 25.38 5.15
C ILE A 211 5.24 25.45 6.25
N THR A 212 4.19 24.64 6.14
CA THR A 212 3.09 24.67 7.12
C THR A 212 3.56 24.23 8.51
N PHE A 213 4.28 23.11 8.61
CA PHE A 213 4.81 22.63 9.89
C PHE A 213 5.93 23.53 10.43
N GLY A 214 6.79 24.06 9.57
CA GLY A 214 7.83 25.01 9.95
C GLY A 214 7.25 26.32 10.51
N GLY A 215 6.15 26.80 9.96
CA GLY A 215 5.46 28.01 10.46
C GLY A 215 4.84 27.79 11.83
N LEU A 216 4.12 26.67 12.00
CA LEU A 216 3.55 26.29 13.29
C LEU A 216 4.63 26.05 14.36
N LEU A 217 5.80 25.55 13.96
CA LEU A 217 6.93 25.32 14.87
C LEU A 217 7.62 26.64 15.24
N GLY A 218 7.76 27.57 14.31
CA GLY A 218 8.24 28.94 14.57
C GLY A 218 7.37 29.68 15.58
N ASP A 219 6.05 29.62 15.39
CA ASP A 219 5.07 30.19 16.33
C ASP A 219 5.14 29.54 17.72
N ALA A 220 5.42 28.24 17.79
CA ALA A 220 5.47 27.49 19.04
C ALA A 220 6.80 27.64 19.81
N THR A 221 7.87 28.06 19.15
CA THR A 221 9.24 28.09 19.71
C THR A 221 9.82 29.49 19.79
N ASP A 222 8.97 30.54 19.80
CA ASP A 222 9.37 31.95 19.79
C ASP A 222 10.43 32.25 18.69
N ASN A 223 10.28 31.65 17.50
CA ASN A 223 11.21 31.74 16.35
C ASN A 223 12.63 31.20 16.56
N MET A 224 12.89 30.39 17.59
CA MET A 224 14.17 29.68 17.73
C MET A 224 14.34 28.56 16.70
N GLN A 225 13.24 28.03 16.16
CA GLN A 225 13.21 27.06 15.07
C GLN A 225 12.17 27.52 14.04
N GLY A 226 12.62 28.13 12.95
CA GLY A 226 11.75 28.71 11.95
C GLY A 226 11.42 27.79 10.77
N VAL A 227 10.82 28.41 9.76
CA VAL A 227 10.44 27.76 8.50
C VAL A 227 11.69 27.36 7.70
N LEU A 228 12.71 28.21 7.66
CA LEU A 228 13.90 27.99 6.85
C LEU A 228 14.76 26.85 7.38
N GLU A 229 14.92 26.76 8.70
CA GLU A 229 15.66 25.68 9.37
C GLU A 229 14.94 24.34 9.18
N SER A 230 13.61 24.33 9.31
CA SER A 230 12.78 23.14 9.07
C SER A 230 12.85 22.69 7.60
N PHE A 231 12.84 23.64 6.66
CA PHE A 231 12.97 23.36 5.24
C PHE A 231 14.34 22.78 4.89
N LEU A 232 15.41 23.43 5.34
CA LEU A 232 16.79 22.96 5.13
C LEU A 232 17.02 21.59 5.79
N GLY A 233 16.52 21.40 7.01
CA GLY A 233 16.61 20.13 7.73
C GLY A 233 15.93 18.99 6.96
N THR A 234 14.74 19.24 6.40
CA THR A 234 14.00 18.25 5.59
C THR A 234 14.73 17.96 4.28
N ALA A 235 15.28 18.98 3.62
CA ALA A 235 16.02 18.81 2.36
C ALA A 235 17.30 17.97 2.54
N VAL A 236 18.11 18.28 3.55
CA VAL A 236 19.37 17.56 3.81
C VAL A 236 19.10 16.14 4.29
N SER A 237 18.19 15.96 5.26
CA SER A 237 17.86 14.62 5.76
C SER A 237 17.17 13.75 4.70
N GLY A 238 16.27 14.33 3.89
CA GLY A 238 15.63 13.65 2.77
C GLY A 238 16.64 13.21 1.70
N ALA A 239 17.58 14.08 1.33
CA ALA A 239 18.63 13.73 0.36
C ALA A 239 19.52 12.58 0.85
N ILE A 240 19.96 12.63 2.12
CA ILE A 240 20.77 11.55 2.71
C ILE A 240 19.94 10.26 2.80
N PHE A 241 18.68 10.33 3.23
CA PHE A 241 17.82 9.16 3.34
C PHE A 241 17.57 8.50 1.99
N CYS A 242 17.20 9.25 0.96
CA CYS A 242 16.93 8.69 -0.36
C CYS A 242 18.16 8.01 -1.00
N LEU A 243 19.38 8.43 -0.65
CA LEU A 243 20.62 7.80 -1.14
C LEU A 243 20.99 6.51 -0.40
N PHE A 244 20.65 6.37 0.89
CA PHE A 244 21.10 5.25 1.72
C PHE A 244 19.97 4.35 2.25
N ALA A 245 18.71 4.68 2.00
CA ALA A 245 17.57 3.90 2.49
C ALA A 245 17.40 2.58 1.73
N GLY A 246 16.95 1.54 2.45
CA GLY A 246 16.53 0.28 1.84
C GLY A 246 15.33 0.46 0.89
N GLN A 247 14.41 1.36 1.23
CA GLN A 247 13.24 1.70 0.42
C GLN A 247 13.15 3.23 0.22
N PRO A 248 13.67 3.76 -0.91
CA PRO A 248 13.69 5.21 -1.17
C PRO A 248 12.32 5.81 -1.53
N LEU A 249 11.28 4.99 -1.65
CA LEU A 249 9.89 5.43 -1.88
C LEU A 249 9.27 6.12 -0.65
N THR A 250 9.83 5.91 0.54
CA THR A 250 9.35 6.53 1.78
C THR A 250 9.85 7.97 1.88
N ILE A 251 8.93 8.92 2.00
CA ILE A 251 9.25 10.34 2.08
C ILE A 251 9.35 10.78 3.54
N LEU A 252 10.49 11.36 3.91
CA LEU A 252 10.67 11.97 5.22
C LEU A 252 10.00 13.34 5.29
N SER A 253 9.15 13.55 6.29
CA SER A 253 8.51 14.84 6.56
C SER A 253 8.23 14.96 8.05
N SER A 254 8.14 16.20 8.53
CA SER A 254 7.68 16.47 9.90
C SER A 254 6.24 15.99 10.07
N THR A 255 5.93 15.43 11.25
CA THR A 255 4.61 14.89 11.59
C THR A 255 4.01 15.64 12.79
N GLY A 256 2.67 15.64 12.88
CA GLY A 256 1.94 16.29 13.97
C GLY A 256 2.40 15.91 15.38
N PRO A 257 2.61 14.62 15.70
CA PRO A 257 3.09 14.20 17.02
C PRO A 257 4.45 14.81 17.40
N VAL A 258 5.38 14.88 16.44
CA VAL A 258 6.70 15.49 16.67
C VAL A 258 6.54 16.99 16.97
N LEU A 259 5.67 17.69 16.25
CA LEU A 259 5.39 19.11 16.53
C LEU A 259 4.81 19.33 17.93
N VAL A 260 3.89 18.47 18.38
CA VAL A 260 3.32 18.56 19.74
C VAL A 260 4.40 18.31 20.79
N PHE A 261 5.24 17.30 20.57
CA PHE A 261 6.37 17.00 21.45
C PHE A 261 7.32 18.20 21.55
N GLU A 262 7.68 18.83 20.44
CA GLU A 262 8.56 20.01 20.41
C GLU A 262 7.98 21.20 21.15
N ARG A 263 6.67 21.45 21.02
CA ARG A 263 5.99 22.51 21.76
C ARG A 263 6.03 22.26 23.27
N LEU A 264 5.78 21.02 23.69
CA LEU A 264 5.87 20.64 25.11
C LEU A 264 7.30 20.78 25.63
N LEU A 265 8.28 20.38 24.81
CA LEU A 265 9.69 20.48 25.14
C LEU A 265 10.12 21.95 25.33
N PHE A 266 9.68 22.83 24.44
CA PHE A 266 9.94 24.26 24.53
C PHE A 266 9.35 24.87 25.81
N ASN A 267 8.07 24.57 26.11
CA ASN A 267 7.43 25.03 27.34
C ASN A 267 8.14 24.50 28.59
N PHE A 268 8.50 23.22 28.61
CA PHE A 268 9.23 22.61 29.73
C PHE A 268 10.60 23.26 29.92
N SER A 269 11.33 23.52 28.84
CA SER A 269 12.61 24.23 28.88
C SER A 269 12.46 25.62 29.48
N LYS A 270 11.38 26.34 29.13
CA LYS A 270 11.08 27.69 29.62
C LYS A 270 10.71 27.69 31.11
N ASP A 271 9.89 26.73 31.55
CA ASP A 271 9.48 26.58 32.95
C ASP A 271 10.65 26.24 33.87
N HIS A 272 11.62 25.45 33.37
CA HIS A 272 12.80 25.01 34.11
C HIS A 272 14.06 25.84 33.83
N SER A 273 13.97 26.90 33.04
CA SER A 273 15.10 27.77 32.64
C SER A 273 16.28 27.03 32.00
N PHE A 274 16.01 25.99 31.22
CA PHE A 274 17.02 25.31 30.39
C PHE A 274 17.13 25.95 29.01
N ASP A 275 18.33 25.93 28.43
CA ASP A 275 18.56 26.34 27.05
C ASP A 275 17.97 25.31 26.08
N TYR A 276 16.91 25.72 25.37
CA TYR A 276 16.13 24.85 24.50
C TYR A 276 16.97 24.11 23.45
N LEU A 277 17.92 24.80 22.80
CA LEU A 277 18.75 24.21 21.74
C LEU A 277 19.70 23.14 22.28
N GLU A 278 20.35 23.39 23.42
CA GLU A 278 21.25 22.42 24.05
C GLU A 278 20.47 21.21 24.57
N PHE A 279 19.33 21.45 25.21
CA PHE A 279 18.46 20.38 25.70
C PHE A 279 17.93 19.51 24.55
N ARG A 280 17.54 20.13 23.44
CA ARG A 280 17.13 19.45 22.21
C ARG A 280 18.26 18.58 21.64
N LEU A 281 19.49 19.08 21.61
CA LEU A 281 20.66 18.32 21.14
C LEU A 281 20.86 17.05 21.98
N TRP A 282 20.82 17.17 23.31
CA TRP A 282 20.97 16.03 24.21
C TRP A 282 19.88 14.97 24.02
N ILE A 283 18.62 15.39 23.87
CA ILE A 283 17.52 14.45 23.57
C ILE A 283 17.74 13.76 22.23
N GLY A 284 18.18 14.51 21.21
CA GLY A 284 18.50 13.96 19.89
C GLY A 284 19.63 12.92 19.95
N LEU A 285 20.71 13.21 20.69
CA LEU A 285 21.83 12.28 20.88
C LEU A 285 21.41 10.99 21.59
N TRP A 286 20.62 11.09 22.66
CA TRP A 286 20.08 9.92 23.36
C TRP A 286 19.12 9.10 22.50
N SER A 287 18.25 9.76 21.73
CA SER A 287 17.36 9.10 20.78
C SER A 287 18.13 8.35 19.69
N ALA A 288 19.17 8.97 19.12
CA ALA A 288 20.05 8.32 18.15
C ALA A 288 20.79 7.11 18.75
N PHE A 289 21.31 7.25 19.98
CA PHE A 289 21.95 6.14 20.70
C PHE A 289 21.00 4.96 20.93
N MET A 290 19.77 5.22 21.38
CA MET A 290 18.76 4.18 21.56
C MET A 290 18.36 3.52 20.23
N CYS A 291 18.28 4.31 19.15
CA CYS A 291 18.03 3.79 17.80
C CYS A 291 19.15 2.84 17.35
N LEU A 292 20.42 3.18 17.59
CA LEU A 292 21.56 2.31 17.29
C LEU A 292 21.50 1.00 18.08
N ILE A 293 21.08 1.03 19.34
CA ILE A 293 20.87 -0.19 20.15
C ILE A 293 19.77 -1.06 19.55
N LEU A 294 18.64 -0.48 19.13
CA LEU A 294 17.54 -1.23 18.51
C LEU A 294 17.98 -1.90 17.19
N VAL A 295 18.76 -1.20 16.38
CA VAL A 295 19.36 -1.76 15.15
C VAL A 295 20.36 -2.87 15.47
N ALA A 296 21.22 -2.68 16.49
CA ALA A 296 22.21 -3.67 16.89
C ALA A 296 21.59 -4.94 17.49
N THR A 297 20.44 -4.81 18.17
CA THR A 297 19.71 -5.91 18.81
C THR A 297 18.74 -6.64 17.89
N ASP A 298 18.65 -6.24 16.62
CA ASP A 298 17.76 -6.83 15.60
C ASP A 298 16.27 -6.72 16.02
N ALA A 299 15.89 -5.54 16.55
CA ALA A 299 14.53 -5.26 17.02
C ALA A 299 13.49 -5.14 15.88
N SER A 300 13.94 -5.13 14.63
CA SER A 300 13.10 -5.21 13.42
C SER A 300 12.15 -6.42 13.44
N PHE A 301 12.52 -7.50 14.14
CA PHE A 301 11.65 -8.65 14.34
C PHE A 301 10.29 -8.28 14.98
N LEU A 302 10.21 -7.23 15.80
CA LEU A 302 8.95 -6.82 16.45
C LEU A 302 7.89 -6.39 15.43
N VAL A 303 8.30 -5.94 14.24
CA VAL A 303 7.38 -5.53 13.18
C VAL A 303 6.50 -6.71 12.75
N GLN A 304 6.94 -7.95 12.91
CA GLN A 304 6.13 -9.15 12.62
C GLN A 304 4.86 -9.28 13.48
N TYR A 305 4.79 -8.57 14.61
CA TYR A 305 3.59 -8.56 15.45
C TYR A 305 2.53 -7.56 14.96
N PHE A 306 2.88 -6.66 14.05
CA PHE A 306 1.89 -5.82 13.38
C PHE A 306 1.14 -6.68 12.37
N THR A 307 -0.15 -6.84 12.62
CA THR A 307 -1.03 -7.58 11.72
C THR A 307 -1.57 -6.64 10.66
N ARG A 308 -2.02 -7.19 9.54
CA ARG A 308 -2.71 -6.44 8.48
C ARG A 308 -3.85 -5.56 9.03
N PHE A 309 -4.58 -6.06 10.04
CA PHE A 309 -5.63 -5.30 10.71
C PHE A 309 -5.09 -4.00 11.35
N THR A 310 -3.93 -4.08 12.03
CA THR A 310 -3.31 -2.90 12.64
C THR A 310 -2.76 -1.93 11.61
N GLU A 311 -2.21 -2.42 10.49
CA GLU A 311 -1.69 -1.58 9.41
C GLU A 311 -2.82 -0.83 8.68
N GLU A 312 -3.87 -1.54 8.28
CA GLU A 312 -5.04 -0.95 7.62
C GLU A 312 -5.76 0.03 8.56
N GLY A 313 -5.92 -0.33 9.84
CA GLY A 313 -6.49 0.55 10.86
C GLY A 313 -5.67 1.83 11.08
N PHE A 314 -4.34 1.71 11.18
CA PHE A 314 -3.45 2.86 11.35
C PHE A 314 -3.44 3.77 10.11
N SER A 315 -3.38 3.18 8.92
CA SER A 315 -3.45 3.93 7.64
C SER A 315 -4.76 4.71 7.50
N SER A 316 -5.89 4.08 7.86
CA SER A 316 -7.21 4.73 7.87
C SER A 316 -7.25 5.90 8.87
N LEU A 317 -6.71 5.71 10.08
CA LEU A 317 -6.67 6.75 11.12
C LEU A 317 -5.88 7.98 10.65
N ILE A 318 -4.66 7.77 10.11
CA ILE A 318 -3.83 8.88 9.60
C ILE A 318 -4.53 9.60 8.45
N SER A 319 -5.21 8.87 7.57
CA SER A 319 -5.99 9.46 6.47
C SER A 319 -7.11 10.37 6.98
N PHE A 320 -7.86 9.95 8.00
CA PHE A 320 -8.89 10.79 8.62
C PHE A 320 -8.30 12.04 9.29
N ILE A 321 -7.17 11.90 9.98
CA ILE A 321 -6.48 13.03 10.62
C ILE A 321 -6.06 14.08 9.58
N PHE A 322 -5.48 13.65 8.44
CA PHE A 322 -5.09 14.57 7.37
C PHE A 322 -6.27 15.29 6.74
N ILE A 323 -7.39 14.58 6.50
CA ILE A 323 -8.63 15.20 5.98
C ILE A 323 -9.16 16.25 6.97
N TYR A 324 -9.22 15.90 8.26
CA TYR A 324 -9.67 16.81 9.30
C TYR A 324 -8.79 18.06 9.41
N ASP A 325 -7.46 17.88 9.38
CA ASP A 325 -6.51 18.99 9.46
C ASP A 325 -6.62 19.94 8.25
N ALA A 326 -6.89 19.41 7.05
CA ALA A 326 -7.15 20.23 5.87
C ALA A 326 -8.39 21.13 6.04
N PHE A 327 -9.51 20.58 6.51
CA PHE A 327 -10.71 21.37 6.80
C PHE A 327 -10.48 22.40 7.91
N LYS A 328 -9.78 22.02 8.98
CA LYS A 328 -9.45 22.93 10.09
C LYS A 328 -8.64 24.14 9.62
N LYS A 329 -7.64 23.93 8.74
CA LYS A 329 -6.85 25.01 8.13
C LYS A 329 -7.71 25.92 7.25
N MET A 330 -8.63 25.35 6.46
CA MET A 330 -9.56 26.11 5.62
C MET A 330 -10.51 26.99 6.45
N ILE A 331 -11.04 26.46 7.56
CA ILE A 331 -11.90 27.23 8.48
C ILE A 331 -11.10 28.36 9.15
N LYS A 332 -9.89 28.08 9.63
CA LYS A 332 -9.02 29.10 10.22
C LYS A 332 -8.72 30.25 9.24
N LEU A 333 -8.60 29.94 7.95
CA LEU A 333 -8.44 30.96 6.90
C LEU A 333 -9.71 31.80 6.71
N ALA A 334 -10.89 31.16 6.75
CA ALA A 334 -12.19 31.85 6.66
C ALA A 334 -12.44 32.78 7.86
N ASP A 335 -12.02 32.38 9.06
CA ASP A 335 -12.10 33.21 10.26
C ASP A 335 -11.12 34.40 10.20
N TYR A 336 -9.94 34.19 9.61
CA TYR A 336 -8.93 35.25 9.45
C TYR A 336 -9.32 36.27 8.37
N TYR A 337 -9.97 35.83 7.29
CA TYR A 337 -10.49 36.69 6.22
C TYR A 337 -12.03 36.59 6.15
N PRO A 338 -12.75 37.24 7.08
CA PRO A 338 -14.20 37.15 7.12
C PRO A 338 -14.82 37.75 5.85
N ILE A 339 -15.71 37.00 5.21
CA ILE A 339 -16.48 37.47 4.05
C ILE A 339 -17.50 38.51 4.56
N ASN A 340 -17.43 39.72 4.03
CA ASN A 340 -18.42 40.75 4.35
C ASN A 340 -19.76 40.42 3.66
N SER A 341 -20.69 39.83 4.41
CA SER A 341 -22.02 39.42 3.92
C SER A 341 -22.94 40.60 3.59
N ASP A 342 -22.69 41.79 4.15
CA ASP A 342 -23.51 42.99 3.99
C ASP A 342 -23.01 43.88 2.83
N PHE A 343 -22.70 43.28 1.68
CA PHE A 343 -22.24 44.02 0.51
C PHE A 343 -23.38 44.81 -0.15
N ARG A 344 -23.32 46.15 -0.09
CA ARG A 344 -24.21 47.05 -0.83
C ARG A 344 -23.47 47.72 -1.99
N VAL A 345 -23.95 47.49 -3.21
CA VAL A 345 -23.40 48.07 -4.45
C VAL A 345 -23.48 49.60 -4.38
N GLY A 346 -22.33 50.28 -4.34
CA GLY A 346 -22.24 51.76 -4.35
C GLY A 346 -21.60 52.39 -3.10
N TYR A 347 -21.48 51.65 -1.99
CA TYR A 347 -20.61 52.05 -0.88
C TYR A 347 -19.24 51.44 -1.11
N ASN A 348 -18.36 52.17 -1.80
CA ASN A 348 -16.96 51.78 -1.89
C ASN A 348 -16.42 51.56 -0.47
N THR A 349 -15.70 50.47 -0.28
CA THR A 349 -15.05 50.01 0.95
C THR A 349 -14.06 51.06 1.51
N HIS A 350 -14.56 52.19 1.99
CA HIS A 350 -13.79 53.19 2.71
C HIS A 350 -13.62 52.72 4.15
N PHE A 351 -12.72 51.75 4.35
CA PHE A 351 -12.20 51.42 5.68
C PHE A 351 -11.19 52.50 6.09
N SER A 352 -11.67 53.66 6.53
CA SER A 352 -10.84 54.68 7.18
C SER A 352 -11.29 54.84 8.62
N CYS A 353 -10.42 54.49 9.57
CA CYS A 353 -10.57 54.88 10.97
C CYS A 353 -9.71 56.12 11.22
N ALA A 354 -10.34 57.25 11.47
CA ALA A 354 -9.68 58.44 11.98
C ALA A 354 -10.22 58.72 13.40
N CYS A 355 -9.34 58.78 14.40
CA CYS A 355 -9.74 59.31 15.71
C CYS A 355 -9.73 60.84 15.66
N LEU A 356 -10.92 61.42 15.86
CA LEU A 356 -11.11 62.85 16.05
C LEU A 356 -11.18 63.16 17.54
N PRO A 357 -10.52 64.24 18.02
CA PRO A 357 -10.67 64.69 19.40
C PRO A 357 -12.12 65.13 19.69
N PRO A 358 -12.61 65.01 20.94
CA PRO A 358 -13.97 65.38 21.28
C PRO A 358 -14.17 66.91 21.17
N ASP A 359 -15.26 67.32 20.51
CA ASP A 359 -15.65 68.73 20.39
C ASP A 359 -15.86 69.37 21.78
N PRO A 360 -15.38 70.60 22.02
CA PRO A 360 -15.40 71.24 23.33
C PRO A 360 -16.79 71.67 23.83
N VAL A 361 -17.89 71.27 23.18
CA VAL A 361 -19.26 71.76 23.47
C VAL A 361 -20.26 70.61 23.65
N SER A 362 -20.03 69.72 24.61
CA SER A 362 -21.13 69.10 25.38
C SER A 362 -20.60 68.35 26.60
N LYS A 363 -20.31 69.09 27.68
CA LYS A 363 -20.24 68.50 29.03
C LYS A 363 -21.65 68.42 29.59
N ARG A 364 -22.40 67.34 29.34
CA ARG A 364 -23.50 66.84 30.21
C ARG A 364 -24.11 65.56 29.66
N ALA A 365 -24.03 64.49 30.47
CA ALA A 365 -24.78 63.23 30.41
C ALA A 365 -24.59 62.43 29.10
N THR A 366 -24.20 61.15 29.08
CA THR A 366 -24.69 60.03 29.89
C THR A 366 -23.67 58.89 29.73
N THR A 367 -23.32 58.22 30.82
CA THR A 367 -22.60 56.94 30.81
C THR A 367 -23.47 55.87 30.15
N ARG A 368 -23.22 55.57 28.87
CA ARG A 368 -23.62 54.32 28.23
C ARG A 368 -22.35 53.67 27.69
N GLU A 369 -22.02 52.52 28.26
CA GLU A 369 -20.97 51.64 27.75
C GLU A 369 -21.32 51.21 26.33
N THR A 370 -20.53 51.68 25.36
CA THR A 370 -20.54 51.18 23.98
C THR A 370 -19.50 50.07 23.85
N PRO A 371 -19.76 48.98 23.10
CA PRO A 371 -18.83 47.87 22.97
C PRO A 371 -17.52 48.29 22.28
N PRO A 372 -16.39 47.62 22.57
CA PRO A 372 -15.11 47.95 21.98
C PRO A 372 -15.10 47.72 20.46
N CYS A 373 -14.49 48.66 19.75
CA CYS A 373 -14.34 48.63 18.30
C CYS A 373 -13.15 47.71 17.95
N PHE A 374 -13.41 46.52 17.37
CA PHE A 374 -12.34 45.65 16.88
C PHE A 374 -11.93 46.06 15.45
N LEU A 375 -10.65 46.38 15.27
CA LEU A 375 -9.99 46.57 13.98
C LEU A 375 -9.15 45.33 13.65
N PHE A 376 -9.43 44.69 12.52
CA PHE A 376 -8.48 43.82 11.83
C PHE A 376 -7.51 44.73 11.06
N SER A 377 -6.36 45.04 11.64
CA SER A 377 -5.22 45.61 10.92
C SER A 377 -3.93 45.04 11.50
N THR A 378 -3.00 44.71 10.62
CA THR A 378 -1.78 43.92 10.79
C THR A 378 -0.68 44.58 11.64
N THR A 379 -1.04 45.44 12.59
CA THR A 379 -0.10 46.08 13.51
C THR A 379 -0.74 46.15 14.90
N MET A 380 -0.29 45.24 15.77
CA MET A 380 -0.57 45.25 17.21
C MET A 380 0.07 46.50 17.83
N LEU A 381 -0.75 47.51 18.14
CA LEU A 381 -0.39 48.56 19.11
C LEU A 381 -1.57 48.75 20.06
N PRO A 382 -1.41 48.55 21.38
CA PRO A 382 -2.47 48.79 22.34
C PRO A 382 -2.59 50.29 22.55
N LEU A 383 -3.63 50.92 22.00
CA LEU A 383 -3.97 52.31 22.30
C LEU A 383 -4.86 52.35 23.54
N THR A 384 -4.24 52.56 24.69
CA THR A 384 -4.90 52.96 25.94
C THR A 384 -5.24 54.45 25.87
N GLY A 385 -6.51 54.80 25.66
CA GLY A 385 -6.98 56.19 25.70
C GLY A 385 -8.47 56.36 25.34
N PRO A 386 -9.20 57.34 25.92
CA PRO A 386 -10.67 57.33 25.93
C PRO A 386 -11.28 57.81 24.60
N THR A 387 -12.36 57.11 24.20
CA THR A 387 -13.39 57.49 23.21
C THR A 387 -12.94 57.69 21.76
N CYS A 388 -13.14 56.67 20.91
CA CYS A 388 -13.16 56.80 19.46
C CYS A 388 -14.56 56.35 18.96
N GLN A 389 -15.34 57.24 18.33
CA GLN A 389 -16.67 56.95 17.79
C GLN A 389 -16.62 56.62 16.29
N ARG A 390 -17.40 55.62 15.88
CA ARG A 390 -17.59 55.21 14.48
C ARG A 390 -18.58 56.18 13.80
N LYS A 391 -18.14 56.91 12.77
CA LYS A 391 -19.03 57.70 11.91
C LYS A 391 -19.07 57.08 10.51
N SER A 392 -20.19 56.45 10.17
CA SER A 392 -20.52 56.09 8.80
C SER A 392 -20.98 57.35 8.06
N VAL A 393 -20.29 57.73 6.98
CA VAL A 393 -20.80 58.71 6.00
C VAL A 393 -21.35 57.94 4.82
#